data_AF-A0A793GGL2-F1
#
_entry.id   AF-A0A793GGL2-F1
#
_cell.length_a   1.000
_cell.length_b   1.000
_cell.length_c   1.000
_cell.angle_alpha   90.00
_cell.angle_beta   90.00
_cell.angle_gamma   90.00
#
_symmetry.space_group_name_H-M   'P 1'
#
loop_
_entity.id
_entity.type
_entity.pdbx_description
1 polymer ?
#
loop_
_entity_poly.entity_id
_entity_poly.type
_entity_poly.pdbx_seq_one_letter_code
_entity_poly.pdbx_strand_id
1 'polypeptide(L)' 'MMPEYEGGFWHFIRLPDGGGYMMPDGDRFHMVNGANWFDRTVSADAAGIILTSLVINRQLWLYHDSG' A
#
# COMPACT_ATOMS: atom_id res chain seq x y z
N MET A 1 -2.35 -5.80 -6.50
CA MET A 1 -1.99 -7.19 -6.12
C MET A 1 -0.48 -7.34 -6.24
N MET A 2 0.15 -8.14 -5.39
CA MET A 2 1.59 -8.46 -5.46
C MET A 2 1.69 -9.98 -5.67
N PRO A 3 1.81 -10.47 -6.91
CA PRO A 3 1.55 -11.89 -7.23
C PRO A 3 2.45 -12.87 -6.48
N GLU A 4 3.71 -12.50 -6.24
CA GLU A 4 4.72 -13.32 -5.57
C GLU A 4 4.82 -13.04 -4.05
N TYR A 5 4.00 -12.13 -3.52
CA TYR A 5 4.07 -11.78 -2.11
C TYR A 5 3.27 -12.77 -1.25
N GLU A 6 3.98 -13.54 -0.43
CA GLU A 6 3.39 -14.58 0.43
C GLU A 6 3.08 -14.10 1.85
N GLY A 7 3.14 -12.79 2.10
CA GLY A 7 3.06 -12.22 3.45
C GLY A 7 4.43 -11.95 4.06
N GLY A 8 4.44 -11.52 5.32
CA GLY A 8 5.67 -11.18 6.03
C GLY A 8 5.48 -10.06 7.05
N PHE A 9 6.60 -9.57 7.58
CA PHE A 9 6.60 -8.45 8.51
C PHE A 9 6.37 -7.13 7.77
N TRP A 10 5.75 -6.17 8.46
CA TRP A 10 5.53 -4.82 7.96
C TRP A 10 6.10 -3.80 8.93
N HIS A 11 6.87 -2.86 8.41
CA HIS A 11 7.44 -1.75 9.16
C HIS A 11 6.45 -0.58 9.17
N PHE A 12 6.13 -0.06 10.35
CA PHE A 12 5.37 1.17 10.47
C PHE A 12 6.30 2.38 10.40
N ILE A 13 6.14 3.18 9.35
CA ILE A 13 6.92 4.39 9.11
C ILE A 13 6.11 5.60 9.55
N ARG A 14 6.61 6.31 10.56
CA ARG A 14 5.97 7.52 11.09
C ARG A 14 6.47 8.74 10.34
N LEU A 15 5.55 9.57 9.85
CA LEU A 15 5.89 10.83 9.20
C LEU A 15 6.08 11.93 10.25
N PRO A 16 6.95 12.94 9.99
CA PRO A 16 7.23 14.02 10.95
C PRO A 16 5.98 14.79 11.38
N ASP A 17 5.05 15.03 10.44
CA ASP A 17 3.84 15.82 10.67
C ASP A 17 2.67 14.98 11.24
N GLY A 18 2.95 13.75 11.66
CA GLY A 18 1.96 12.81 12.17
C GLY A 18 1.44 11.84 11.10
N GLY A 19 0.66 10.86 11.55
CA GLY A 19 0.28 9.72 10.71
C GLY A 19 1.48 8.84 10.34
N GLY A 20 1.30 8.04 9.29
CA GLY A 20 2.31 7.10 8.83
C GLY A 20 1.76 6.14 7.78
N TYR A 21 2.64 5.31 7.25
CA TYR A 21 2.28 4.20 6.37
C TYR A 21 2.97 2.93 6.82
N MET A 22 2.49 1.78 6.35
CA MET A 22 3.17 0.52 6.55
C MET A 22 3.82 0.08 5.25
N MET A 23 5.06 -0.42 5.32
CA MET A 23 5.75 -1.03 4.19
C MET A 23 6.13 -2.48 4.50
N PRO A 24 6.05 -3.41 3.54
CA PRO A 24 6.50 -4.78 3.73
C PRO A 24 8.03 -4.85 3.89
N ASP A 25 8.51 -5.81 4.66
CA ASP A 25 9.94 -6.13 4.72
C ASP A 25 10.43 -6.72 3.39
N GLY A 26 11.52 -6.18 2.84
CA GLY A 26 12.08 -6.56 1.54
C GLY A 26 12.67 -5.37 0.77
N ASP A 27 13.20 -5.63 -0.43
CA ASP A 27 13.79 -4.59 -1.29
C ASP A 27 12.77 -4.06 -2.32
N ARG A 28 12.25 -4.95 -3.18
CA ARG A 28 11.34 -4.59 -4.27
C ARG A 28 10.22 -5.59 -4.44
N PHE A 29 9.09 -5.10 -4.93
CA PHE A 29 7.89 -5.90 -5.13
C PHE A 29 7.28 -5.62 -6.50
N HIS A 30 6.92 -6.70 -7.19
CA HIS A 30 6.11 -6.62 -8.40
C HIS A 30 4.66 -6.35 -8.00
N MET A 31 4.09 -5.28 -8.55
CA MET A 31 2.74 -4.82 -8.24
C MET A 31 1.94 -4.73 -9.52
N VAL A 32 0.79 -5.41 -9.52
CA VAL A 32 -0.16 -5.47 -10.62
C VAL A 32 -1.54 -5.02 -10.18
N ASN A 33 -2.16 -4.12 -10.93
CA ASN A 33 -3.56 -3.72 -10.78
C ASN A 33 -4.24 -3.71 -12.15
N GLY A 34 -5.10 -4.70 -12.39
CA GLY A 34 -5.84 -4.82 -13.64
C GLY A 34 -6.86 -3.71 -13.87
N ALA A 35 -7.31 -2.99 -12.83
CA ALA A 35 -8.32 -1.93 -12.96
C ALA A 35 -7.77 -0.66 -13.62
N ASN A 36 -6.45 -0.46 -13.60
CA ASN A 36 -5.80 0.73 -14.16
C ASN A 36 -4.54 0.40 -14.97
N TRP A 37 -4.36 -0.86 -15.37
CA TRP A 37 -3.20 -1.36 -16.13
C TRP A 37 -1.84 -1.08 -15.48
N PHE A 38 -1.81 -0.90 -14.15
CA PHE A 38 -0.55 -0.75 -13.44
C PHE A 38 0.13 -2.11 -13.33
N ASP A 39 1.36 -2.21 -13.81
CA ASP A 39 2.20 -3.42 -13.76
C ASP A 39 3.66 -2.98 -13.67
N ARG A 40 4.20 -2.88 -12.46
CA ARG A 40 5.55 -2.35 -12.20
C ARG A 40 6.19 -2.98 -10.96
N THR A 41 7.50 -3.12 -10.99
CA THR A 41 8.31 -3.46 -9.81
C THR A 41 8.81 -2.20 -9.11
N VAL A 42 8.33 -1.96 -7.89
CA VAL A 42 8.65 -0.78 -7.08
C VAL A 42 9.44 -1.15 -5.82
N SER A 43 10.04 -0.18 -5.14
CA SER A 43 10.67 -0.41 -3.83
C SER A 43 9.63 -0.73 -2.75
N ALA A 44 10.07 -1.37 -1.67
CA ALA A 44 9.26 -1.64 -0.48
C ALA A 44 8.57 -0.37 0.06
N ASP A 45 9.32 0.72 0.15
CA ASP A 45 8.84 2.03 0.58
C ASP A 45 7.68 2.54 -0.28
N ALA A 46 7.88 2.56 -1.60
CA ALA A 46 6.86 2.98 -2.55
C ALA A 46 5.64 2.05 -2.53
N ALA A 47 5.84 0.73 -2.41
CA ALA A 47 4.76 -0.23 -2.26
C ALA A 47 3.91 0.06 -1.02
N GLY A 48 4.56 0.37 0.11
CA GLY A 48 3.88 0.73 1.36
C GLY A 48 3.01 1.98 1.24
N ILE A 49 3.52 3.03 0.61
CA ILE A 49 2.76 4.27 0.35
C ILE A 49 1.55 3.98 -0.54
N ILE A 50 1.72 3.25 -1.65
CA ILE A 50 0.64 2.94 -2.59
C ILE A 50 -0.47 2.14 -1.88
N LEU A 51 -0.11 1.06 -1.18
CA LEU A 51 -1.07 0.17 -0.53
C LEU A 51 -1.79 0.85 0.62
N THR A 52 -1.07 1.58 1.47
CA THR A 52 -1.69 2.34 2.58
C THR A 52 -2.67 3.38 2.03
N SER A 53 -2.30 4.09 0.96
CA SER A 53 -3.18 5.08 0.32
C SER A 53 -4.45 4.46 -0.25
N LEU A 54 -4.35 3.29 -0.90
CA LEU A 54 -5.52 2.56 -1.42
C LEU A 54 -6.46 2.13 -0.29
N VAL A 55 -5.92 1.62 0.81
CA VAL A 55 -6.71 1.20 1.98
C VAL A 55 -7.43 2.40 2.59
N ILE A 56 -6.72 3.50 2.86
CA ILE A 56 -7.31 4.71 3.43
C ILE A 56 -8.39 5.26 2.49
N ASN A 57 -8.11 5.35 1.19
CA ASN A 57 -9.09 5.82 0.20
C ASN A 57 -10.37 4.97 0.20
N ARG A 58 -10.23 3.64 0.26
CA ARG A 58 -11.39 2.74 0.36
C ARG A 58 -12.16 2.95 1.65
N GLN A 59 -11.47 3.10 2.77
CA GLN A 59 -12.11 3.34 4.07
C GLN A 59 -12.87 4.67 4.07
N LEU A 60 -12.28 5.75 3.54
CA LEU A 60 -12.94 7.05 3.43
C LEU A 60 -14.25 6.98 2.64
N TRP A 61 -14.25 6.25 1.52
CA TRP A 61 -15.48 6.00 0.75
C TRP A 61 -16.53 5.25 1.55
N LEU A 62 -16.15 4.18 2.26
CA LEU A 62 -17.09 3.41 3.08
C LEU A 62 -17.70 4.26 4.20
N TYR A 63 -16.92 5.14 4.83
CA TYR A 63 -17.44 6.05 5.85
C TYR A 63 -18.35 7.12 5.25
N HIS A 64 -18.01 7.67 4.09
CA HIS A 64 -18.84 8.65 3.39
C HIS A 64 -20.22 8.05 3.05
N ASP A 65 -20.26 6.83 2.54
CA ASP A 65 -21.50 6.16 2.12
C ASP A 65 -22.34 5.63 3.31
N SER A 66 -21.84 5.75 4.54
CA SER A 66 -22.50 5.25 5.76
C SER A 66 -23.30 6.31 6.54
N GLY A 67 -23.31 7.57 6.07
CA GLY A 67 -24.12 8.68 6.60
C GLY A 67 -25.34 8.99 5.75
#